data_AF-A0A3Q0J7C9-F1
#
_entry.id   AF-A0A3Q0J7C9-F1
#
_cell.length_a   1.000
_cell.length_b   1.000
_cell.length_c   1.000
_cell.angle_alpha   90.00
_cell.angle_beta   90.00
_cell.angle_gamma   90.00
#
_symmetry.space_group_name_H-M   'P 1'
#
loop_
_entity.id
_entity.type
_entity.pdbx_description
1 polymer ?
#
loop_
_entity_poly.entity_id
_entity_poly.type
_entity_poly.pdbx_seq_one_letter_code
_entity_poly.pdbx_strand_id
1 'polypeptide(L)'
;MGDLLLSHRVHNEPLSRLKCQSVLPPRHSSQPEQQEEVHAFFTSVLCVFPGFPLFNTLKAARNHLARAQSEGGDSASQIDTPLTFNKWRFTDQHKVSDCVVVGTAPTNTYHHLLTASMCGGYNTSYKTSAPQSTQVIATGTKPFVGFHYAMEGSSHQILTDVAKVVANKLKSAIGQAVPSWFLGGKKFPRLVFVLVEVFNVFSEN
;
A
#
# COMPACT_ATOMS: atom_id res chain seq x y z
N MET A 1 -7.86 21.70 28.21
CA MET A 1 -6.65 20.85 28.09
C MET A 1 -7.00 19.74 27.10
N GLY A 2 -6.14 19.38 26.16
CA GLY A 2 -6.44 18.37 25.14
C GLY A 2 -5.92 17.00 25.56
N ASP A 3 -6.78 15.99 25.52
CA ASP A 3 -6.39 14.61 25.83
C ASP A 3 -5.76 13.92 24.61
N LEU A 4 -4.77 13.06 24.84
CA LEU A 4 -4.12 12.26 23.80
C LEU A 4 -5.07 11.15 23.36
N LEU A 5 -5.57 11.22 22.12
CA LEU A 5 -6.45 10.19 21.56
C LEU A 5 -5.68 9.00 20.97
N LEU A 6 -4.58 9.28 20.27
CA LEU A 6 -3.83 8.28 19.52
C LEU A 6 -2.35 8.70 19.45
N SER A 7 -1.47 7.74 19.70
CA SER A 7 -0.04 7.87 19.44
C SER A 7 0.39 6.73 18.53
N HIS A 8 0.85 7.05 17.32
CA HIS A 8 1.30 6.05 16.36
C HIS A 8 2.49 6.57 15.57
N ARG A 9 3.58 5.80 15.52
CA ARG A 9 4.80 6.16 14.82
C ARG A 9 4.77 5.66 13.38
N VAL A 10 4.57 6.57 12.43
CA VAL A 10 4.49 6.24 10.99
C VAL A 10 5.84 6.28 10.27
N HIS A 11 6.82 7.00 10.84
CA HIS A 11 8.18 7.09 10.33
C HIS A 11 9.20 7.50 11.41
N ASN A 12 10.49 7.39 11.08
CA ASN A 12 11.58 7.61 12.02
C ASN A 12 12.12 9.05 11.96
N GLU A 13 12.02 9.72 10.82
CA GLU A 13 12.42 11.12 10.68
C GLU A 13 11.45 12.06 11.40
N PRO A 14 11.91 13.26 11.81
CA PRO A 14 11.02 14.29 12.31
C PRO A 14 10.02 14.71 11.23
N LEU A 15 8.78 14.94 11.64
CA LEU A 15 7.74 15.46 10.77
C LEU A 15 8.12 16.88 10.32
N SER A 16 8.26 17.08 9.01
CA SER A 16 8.56 18.39 8.44
C SER A 16 7.31 19.26 8.36
N ARG A 17 6.19 18.67 7.92
CA ARG A 17 4.94 19.40 7.71
C ARG A 17 3.74 18.46 7.73
N LEU A 18 2.59 18.98 8.15
CA LEU A 18 1.29 18.35 8.02
C LEU A 18 0.40 19.22 7.13
N LYS A 19 -0.24 18.63 6.12
CA LYS A 19 -1.28 19.31 5.33
C LYS A 19 -2.56 18.48 5.37
N CYS A 20 -3.68 19.18 5.20
CA CYS A 20 -4.98 18.56 5.05
C CYS A 20 -5.53 18.95 3.67
N GLN A 21 -6.17 17.99 3.04
CA GLN A 21 -6.84 18.12 1.77
C GLN A 21 -8.32 17.82 1.99
N SER A 22 -9.18 18.80 1.72
CA SER A 22 -10.62 18.61 1.76
C SER A 22 -11.14 17.97 0.47
N VAL A 23 -12.33 17.38 0.55
CA VAL A 23 -13.06 16.91 -0.63
C VAL A 23 -13.29 18.09 -1.57
N LEU A 24 -13.01 17.88 -2.86
CA LEU A 24 -13.31 18.85 -3.90
C LEU A 24 -14.06 18.14 -5.04
N PRO A 25 -15.25 18.62 -5.43
CA PRO A 25 -15.99 18.01 -6.52
C PRO A 25 -15.24 18.17 -7.86
N PRO A 26 -15.48 17.26 -8.82
CA PRO A 26 -14.93 17.38 -10.16
C PRO A 26 -15.26 18.73 -10.79
N ARG A 27 -14.24 19.47 -11.23
CA ARG A 27 -14.45 20.76 -11.92
C ARG A 27 -14.76 20.59 -13.41
N HIS A 28 -14.38 19.46 -13.99
CA HIS A 28 -14.67 19.09 -15.38
C HIS A 28 -14.69 17.56 -15.53
N SER A 29 -15.27 17.07 -16.62
CA SER A 29 -15.53 15.63 -16.86
C SER A 29 -14.29 14.73 -16.83
N SER A 30 -13.10 15.31 -17.05
CA SER A 30 -11.82 14.60 -17.03
C SER A 30 -11.08 14.67 -15.69
N GLN A 31 -11.59 15.36 -14.67
CA GLN A 31 -10.95 15.44 -13.35
C GLN A 31 -11.60 14.44 -12.38
N PRO A 32 -10.83 13.54 -11.73
CA PRO A 32 -11.39 12.70 -10.68
C PRO A 32 -11.81 13.53 -9.46
N GLU A 33 -12.78 13.03 -8.71
CA GLU A 33 -13.16 13.61 -7.41
C GLU A 33 -11.99 13.56 -6.45
N GLN A 34 -11.69 14.69 -5.82
CA GLN A 34 -10.61 14.78 -4.86
C GLN A 34 -11.11 14.27 -3.50
N GLN A 35 -10.47 13.24 -2.96
CA GLN A 35 -10.82 12.70 -1.66
C GLN A 35 -10.24 13.52 -0.50
N GLU A 36 -10.89 13.38 0.66
CA GLU A 36 -10.42 13.92 1.93
C GLU A 36 -9.20 13.15 2.41
N GLU A 37 -8.08 13.85 2.64
CA GLU A 37 -6.82 13.22 3.02
C GLU A 37 -6.02 14.10 3.99
N VAL A 38 -5.19 13.47 4.82
CA VAL A 38 -4.16 14.14 5.60
C VAL A 38 -2.80 13.67 5.11
N HIS A 39 -1.89 14.62 4.89
CA HIS A 39 -0.55 14.36 4.37
C HIS A 39 0.49 14.71 5.43
N ALA A 40 1.28 13.72 5.84
CA ALA A 40 2.43 13.90 6.71
C ALA A 40 3.72 13.83 5.88
N PHE A 41 4.43 14.95 5.84
CA PHE A 41 5.65 15.11 5.06
C PHE A 41 6.89 14.95 5.94
N PHE A 42 7.79 14.11 5.47
CA PHE A 42 9.13 13.94 6.01
C PHE A 42 10.15 14.34 4.93
N THR A 43 11.43 14.28 5.27
CA THR A 43 12.49 14.64 4.31
C THR A 43 12.60 13.60 3.19
N SER A 44 12.39 12.32 3.52
CA SER A 44 12.52 11.20 2.56
C SER A 44 11.21 10.54 2.13
N VAL A 45 10.11 10.77 2.87
CA VAL A 45 8.83 10.10 2.61
C VAL A 45 7.62 11.00 2.79
N LEU A 46 6.52 10.58 2.16
CA LEU A 46 5.18 11.12 2.31
C LEU A 46 4.26 10.01 2.80
N CYS A 47 3.57 10.26 3.92
CA CYS A 47 2.49 9.40 4.40
C CYS A 47 1.13 10.07 4.12
N VAL A 48 0.24 9.38 3.41
CA VAL A 48 -1.11 9.84 3.06
C VAL A 48 -2.13 9.02 3.84
N PHE A 49 -2.90 9.69 4.68
CA PHE A 49 -3.98 9.11 5.47
C PHE A 49 -5.32 9.44 4.80
N PRO A 50 -6.08 8.43 4.35
CA PRO A 50 -7.43 8.68 3.85
C PRO A 50 -8.32 9.18 5.01
N GLY A 51 -9.09 10.23 4.75
CA GLY A 51 -9.84 10.95 5.78
C GLY A 51 -10.91 10.10 6.46
N PHE A 52 -11.68 9.35 5.69
CA PHE A 52 -12.75 8.48 6.22
C PHE A 52 -12.25 7.45 7.27
N PRO A 53 -11.27 6.57 6.96
CA PRO A 53 -10.76 5.62 7.95
C PRO A 53 -10.06 6.32 9.11
N LEU A 54 -9.27 7.37 8.86
CA LEU A 54 -8.61 8.13 9.93
C LEU A 54 -9.62 8.70 10.93
N PHE A 55 -10.68 9.33 10.44
CA PHE A 55 -11.68 9.95 11.29
C PHE A 55 -12.49 8.93 12.09
N ASN A 56 -12.78 7.77 11.50
CA ASN A 56 -13.43 6.67 12.22
C ASN A 56 -12.55 6.12 13.34
N THR A 57 -11.24 5.94 13.09
CA THR A 57 -10.27 5.54 14.12
C THR A 57 -10.21 6.58 15.24
N LEU A 58 -10.14 7.87 14.92
CA LEU A 58 -10.10 8.94 15.93
C LEU A 58 -11.40 9.02 16.76
N LYS A 59 -12.56 8.82 16.13
CA LYS A 59 -13.85 8.73 16.84
C LYS A 59 -13.89 7.53 17.79
N ALA A 60 -13.46 6.36 17.32
CA ALA A 60 -13.37 5.17 18.16
C ALA A 60 -12.43 5.43 19.35
N ALA A 61 -11.29 6.06 19.09
CA ALA A 61 -10.33 6.43 20.12
C ALA A 61 -10.88 7.33 21.21
N ARG A 62 -11.58 8.40 20.81
CA ARG A 62 -12.26 9.29 21.74
C ARG A 62 -13.32 8.56 22.57
N ASN A 63 -14.10 7.66 21.96
CA ASN A 63 -15.14 6.93 22.66
C ASN A 63 -14.57 5.93 23.68
N HIS A 64 -13.45 5.28 23.35
CA HIS A 64 -12.71 4.41 24.27
C HIS A 64 -12.14 5.18 25.45
N LEU A 65 -11.52 6.34 25.20
CA LEU A 65 -11.00 7.21 26.25
C LEU A 65 -12.12 7.64 27.21
N ALA A 66 -13.27 8.05 26.69
CA ALA A 66 -14.41 8.46 27.50
C ALA A 66 -14.94 7.33 28.40
N ARG A 67 -14.95 6.08 27.91
CA ARG A 67 -15.33 4.90 28.71
C ARG A 67 -14.33 4.61 29.81
N ALA A 68 -13.03 4.61 29.49
CA ALA A 68 -11.96 4.37 30.46
C ALA A 68 -11.97 5.40 31.60
N GLN A 69 -12.20 6.69 31.28
CA GLN A 69 -12.33 7.75 32.28
C GLN A 69 -13.55 7.54 33.20
N SER A 70 -14.67 7.02 32.68
CA SER A 70 -15.87 6.75 33.48
C SER A 70 -15.76 5.52 34.37
N GLU A 71 -14.97 4.52 33.97
CA GLU A 71 -14.77 3.26 34.69
C GLU A 71 -13.63 3.34 35.73
N GLY A 72 -12.99 4.51 35.87
CA GLY A 72 -11.87 4.72 36.81
C GLY A 72 -10.60 3.96 36.43
N GLY A 73 -10.50 3.46 35.19
CA GLY A 73 -9.34 2.76 34.67
C GLY A 73 -8.24 3.72 34.20
N ASP A 74 -6.98 3.28 34.32
CA ASP A 74 -5.83 4.02 33.80
C ASP A 74 -6.04 4.33 32.30
N SER A 75 -6.16 5.61 31.99
CA SER A 75 -6.69 6.16 30.74
C SER A 75 -5.71 6.06 29.54
N ALA A 76 -4.86 5.03 29.52
CA ALA A 76 -3.74 4.91 28.59
C ALA A 76 -3.62 3.52 27.95
N SER A 77 -4.69 2.71 27.92
CA SER A 77 -4.71 1.54 27.03
C SER A 77 -4.75 2.05 25.58
N GLN A 78 -3.55 2.26 25.03
CA GLN A 78 -3.33 2.65 23.66
C GLN A 78 -4.14 1.71 22.77
N ILE A 79 -5.06 2.29 22.01
CA ILE A 79 -5.86 1.53 21.07
C ILE A 79 -4.91 1.04 19.99
N ASP A 80 -4.69 -0.27 19.97
CA ASP A 80 -3.88 -0.94 18.96
C ASP A 80 -4.68 -1.11 17.66
N THR A 81 -5.39 -0.05 17.24
CA THR A 81 -6.05 -0.03 15.94
C THR A 81 -5.00 0.32 14.91
N PRO A 82 -4.71 -0.58 13.96
CA PRO A 82 -3.76 -0.28 12.89
C PRO A 82 -4.26 0.93 12.10
N LEU A 83 -3.41 1.93 11.97
CA LEU A 83 -3.71 3.12 11.20
C LEU A 83 -3.48 2.83 9.71
N THR A 84 -4.52 2.97 8.89
CA THR A 84 -4.41 2.77 7.44
C THR A 84 -3.82 4.03 6.79
N PHE A 85 -2.69 3.86 6.08
CA PHE A 85 -2.08 4.94 5.30
C PHE A 85 -1.23 4.39 4.15
N ASN A 86 -1.06 5.21 3.12
CA ASN A 86 -0.11 4.98 2.05
C ASN A 86 1.22 5.65 2.40
N LYS A 87 2.34 4.95 2.17
CA LYS A 87 3.68 5.48 2.41
C LYS A 87 4.50 5.47 1.13
N TRP A 88 4.90 6.65 0.68
CA TRP A 88 5.68 6.82 -0.54
C TRP A 88 7.05 7.39 -0.21
N ARG A 89 8.10 6.88 -0.85
CA ARG A 89 9.47 7.38 -0.71
C ARG A 89 9.85 8.21 -1.91
N PHE A 90 10.54 9.32 -1.67
CA PHE A 90 11.21 10.09 -2.71
C PHE A 90 12.52 9.40 -3.07
N THR A 91 12.65 8.91 -4.31
CA THR A 91 13.83 8.15 -4.76
C THR A 91 14.92 9.04 -5.35
N ASP A 92 14.50 10.03 -6.15
CA ASP A 92 15.40 10.82 -7.00
C ASP A 92 15.55 12.26 -6.53
N GLN A 93 15.37 12.49 -5.22
CA GLN A 93 15.54 13.80 -4.61
C GLN A 93 16.16 13.65 -3.22
N HIS A 94 17.29 14.33 -3.01
CA HIS A 94 18.11 14.09 -1.81
C HIS A 94 17.44 14.54 -0.50
N LYS A 95 16.81 15.71 -0.51
CA LYS A 95 16.07 16.24 0.64
C LYS A 95 14.86 17.01 0.15
N VAL A 96 13.66 16.60 0.56
CA VAL A 96 12.42 17.31 0.26
C VAL A 96 12.13 18.35 1.35
N SER A 97 11.87 19.59 0.93
CA SER A 97 11.50 20.72 1.80
C SER A 97 9.98 20.92 1.88
N ASP A 98 9.29 20.74 0.77
CA ASP A 98 7.82 20.80 0.70
C ASP A 98 7.34 20.02 -0.52
N CYS A 99 6.12 19.51 -0.49
CA CYS A 99 5.50 18.92 -1.67
C CYS A 99 3.99 19.09 -1.69
N VAL A 100 3.41 18.83 -2.86
CA VAL A 100 1.99 18.84 -3.11
C VAL A 100 1.60 17.57 -3.84
N VAL A 101 0.52 16.94 -3.36
CA VAL A 101 -0.12 15.84 -4.06
C VAL A 101 -1.04 16.46 -5.12
N VAL A 102 -0.73 16.22 -6.38
CA VAL A 102 -1.52 16.74 -7.52
C VAL A 102 -2.79 15.92 -7.70
N GLY A 103 -2.76 14.66 -7.26
CA GLY A 103 -3.85 13.71 -7.36
C GLY A 103 -3.57 12.63 -8.40
N THR A 104 -4.56 11.77 -8.59
CA THR A 104 -4.48 10.66 -9.54
C THR A 104 -4.62 11.20 -10.96
N ALA A 105 -3.64 10.89 -11.81
CA ALA A 105 -3.71 11.29 -13.21
C ALA A 105 -4.87 10.56 -13.91
N PRO A 106 -5.71 11.25 -14.69
CA PRO A 106 -6.79 10.59 -15.41
C PRO A 106 -6.22 9.58 -16.40
N THR A 107 -6.55 8.31 -16.19
CA THR A 107 -6.02 7.22 -16.98
C THR A 107 -6.75 7.12 -18.31
N ASN A 108 -6.17 7.70 -19.36
CA ASN A 108 -6.64 7.49 -20.73
C ASN A 108 -5.93 6.28 -21.35
N THR A 109 -6.69 5.31 -21.83
CA THR A 109 -6.18 4.12 -22.54
C THR A 109 -5.28 4.48 -23.72
N TYR A 110 -5.60 5.56 -24.45
CA TYR A 110 -4.75 6.05 -25.54
C TYR A 110 -3.37 6.44 -25.04
N HIS A 111 -3.28 7.25 -23.97
CA HIS A 111 -1.98 7.67 -23.41
C HIS A 111 -1.20 6.48 -22.85
N HIS A 112 -1.88 5.51 -22.22
CA HIS A 112 -1.27 4.28 -21.74
C HIS A 112 -0.66 3.44 -22.87
N LEU A 113 -1.43 3.18 -23.93
CA LEU A 113 -0.97 2.40 -25.09
C LEU A 113 0.14 3.13 -25.86
N LEU A 114 0.02 4.45 -26.02
CA LEU A 114 1.07 5.28 -26.62
C LEU A 114 2.38 5.20 -25.82
N THR A 115 2.30 5.37 -24.50
CA THR A 115 3.47 5.28 -23.61
C THR A 115 4.08 3.89 -23.65
N ALA A 116 3.26 2.83 -23.59
CA ALA A 116 3.73 1.45 -23.70
C ALA A 116 4.45 1.21 -25.03
N SER A 117 3.88 1.69 -26.15
CA SER A 117 4.48 1.57 -27.47
C SER A 117 5.82 2.31 -27.57
N MET A 118 5.87 3.56 -27.10
CA MET A 118 7.09 4.39 -27.17
C MET A 118 8.21 3.91 -26.24
N CYS A 119 7.88 3.53 -25.00
CA CYS A 119 8.88 3.17 -24.00
C CYS A 119 9.23 1.68 -24.01
N GLY A 120 8.31 0.81 -24.41
CA GLY A 120 8.46 -0.64 -24.35
C GLY A 120 9.03 -1.28 -25.61
N GLY A 121 8.92 -0.61 -26.76
CA GLY A 121 9.36 -1.13 -28.04
C GLY A 121 8.51 -2.31 -28.56
N TYR A 122 9.01 -2.98 -29.60
CA TYR A 122 8.24 -3.93 -30.41
C TYR A 122 7.70 -5.14 -29.63
N ASN A 123 8.44 -5.64 -28.64
CA ASN A 123 8.08 -6.85 -27.88
C ASN A 123 7.35 -6.55 -26.57
N THR A 124 6.89 -5.32 -26.35
CA THR A 124 6.29 -4.97 -25.06
C THR A 124 4.89 -5.55 -24.92
N SER A 125 4.62 -6.14 -23.76
CA SER A 125 3.27 -6.55 -23.35
C SER A 125 2.66 -5.45 -22.49
N TYR A 126 1.42 -5.05 -22.80
CA TYR A 126 0.71 -4.01 -22.06
C TYR A 126 -0.53 -4.57 -21.36
N LYS A 127 -0.87 -3.99 -20.20
CA LYS A 127 -2.11 -4.29 -19.49
C LYS A 127 -3.30 -3.69 -20.23
N THR A 128 -4.43 -4.38 -20.16
CA THR A 128 -5.71 -3.94 -20.75
C THR A 128 -6.26 -2.67 -20.09
N SER A 129 -5.94 -2.44 -18.82
CA SER A 129 -6.25 -1.21 -18.11
C SER A 129 -5.01 -0.34 -17.92
N ALA A 130 -5.21 0.98 -18.02
CA ALA A 130 -4.20 1.97 -17.74
C ALA A 130 -3.89 2.00 -16.22
N PRO A 131 -2.60 2.07 -15.83
CA PRO A 131 -2.22 2.03 -14.43
C PRO A 131 -2.61 3.34 -13.74
N GLN A 132 -3.21 3.22 -12.54
CA GLN A 132 -3.49 4.39 -11.71
C GLN A 132 -2.19 4.86 -11.06
N SER A 133 -1.91 6.15 -11.18
CA SER A 133 -0.78 6.77 -10.48
C SER A 133 -1.14 8.11 -9.91
N THR A 134 -0.67 8.36 -8.69
CA THR A 134 -0.74 9.65 -8.03
C THR A 134 0.55 10.40 -8.29
N GLN A 135 0.43 11.62 -8.79
CA GLN A 135 1.59 12.49 -8.97
C GLN A 135 1.81 13.36 -7.73
N VAL A 136 3.07 13.46 -7.32
CA VAL A 136 3.52 14.33 -6.23
C VAL A 136 4.63 15.22 -6.77
N ILE A 137 4.45 16.53 -6.64
CA ILE A 137 5.48 17.51 -6.99
C ILE A 137 6.16 17.94 -5.70
N ALA A 138 7.47 17.75 -5.63
CA ALA A 138 8.27 18.02 -4.45
C ALA A 138 9.36 19.05 -4.74
N THR A 139 9.54 19.98 -3.81
CA THR A 139 10.65 20.93 -3.77
C THR A 139 11.72 20.43 -2.81
N GLY A 140 12.99 20.70 -3.07
CA GLY A 140 14.06 20.12 -2.30
C GLY A 140 15.46 20.46 -2.78
N THR A 141 16.41 19.59 -2.49
CA THR A 141 17.80 19.69 -2.98
C THR A 141 18.11 18.55 -3.92
N LYS A 142 18.70 18.86 -5.08
CA LYS A 142 19.18 17.89 -6.08
C LYS A 142 18.15 16.82 -6.46
N PRO A 143 17.22 17.13 -7.38
CA PRO A 143 16.95 18.43 -8.02
C PRO A 143 16.15 19.39 -7.10
N PHE A 144 16.05 20.67 -7.50
CA PHE A 144 15.24 21.65 -6.75
C PHE A 144 13.75 21.33 -6.82
N VAL A 145 13.25 20.93 -7.99
CA VAL A 145 11.89 20.41 -8.19
C VAL A 145 12.00 18.98 -8.69
N GLY A 146 11.32 18.05 -8.02
CA GLY A 146 11.20 16.65 -8.38
C GLY A 146 9.74 16.28 -8.66
N PHE A 147 9.55 15.43 -9.67
CA PHE A 147 8.25 14.88 -10.03
C PHE A 147 8.26 13.40 -9.66
N HIS A 148 7.43 13.03 -8.70
CA HIS A 148 7.36 11.69 -8.16
C HIS A 148 6.01 11.08 -8.50
N TYR A 149 6.00 9.80 -8.85
CA TYR A 149 4.80 9.08 -9.23
C TYR A 149 4.63 7.87 -8.32
N ALA A 150 3.53 7.81 -7.59
CA ALA A 150 3.14 6.66 -6.80
C ALA A 150 2.18 5.82 -7.63
N MET A 151 2.62 4.62 -8.03
CA MET A 151 1.74 3.67 -8.75
C MET A 151 0.91 2.88 -7.74
N GLU A 152 -0.40 3.01 -7.84
CA GLU A 152 -1.35 2.31 -6.99
C GLU A 152 -1.53 0.87 -7.52
N GLY A 153 -1.40 -0.15 -6.64
CA GLY A 153 -1.56 -1.57 -7.02
C GLY A 153 -0.30 -2.32 -7.48
N SER A 154 0.91 -1.85 -7.14
CA SER A 154 2.16 -2.59 -7.40
C SER A 154 2.51 -3.66 -6.34
N SER A 155 1.60 -3.98 -5.41
CA SER A 155 1.78 -5.06 -4.42
C SER A 155 1.83 -6.48 -5.03
N HIS A 156 1.61 -6.62 -6.34
CA HIS A 156 1.60 -7.93 -6.99
C HIS A 156 2.98 -8.52 -7.26
N GLN A 157 4.09 -7.77 -7.26
CA GLN A 157 5.38 -8.37 -7.63
C GLN A 157 5.95 -9.29 -6.55
N ILE A 158 5.81 -8.95 -5.27
CA ILE A 158 6.34 -9.78 -4.17
C ILE A 158 5.55 -11.10 -4.06
N LEU A 159 4.22 -11.03 -4.14
CA LEU A 159 3.36 -12.23 -4.11
C LEU A 159 3.55 -13.11 -5.36
N THR A 160 3.75 -12.49 -6.53
CA THR A 160 3.95 -13.24 -7.78
C THR A 160 5.29 -13.96 -7.80
N ASP A 161 6.36 -13.35 -7.26
CA ASP A 161 7.66 -14.00 -7.21
C ASP A 161 7.70 -15.13 -6.18
N VAL A 162 7.08 -14.95 -5.01
CA VAL A 162 6.94 -16.05 -4.03
C VAL A 162 6.07 -17.18 -4.61
N ALA A 163 4.94 -16.86 -5.25
CA ALA A 163 4.10 -17.86 -5.91
C ALA A 163 4.82 -18.59 -7.04
N LYS A 164 5.63 -17.89 -7.86
CA LYS A 164 6.48 -18.49 -8.89
C LYS A 164 7.56 -19.40 -8.30
N VAL A 165 8.21 -18.98 -7.21
CA VAL A 165 9.24 -19.79 -6.53
C VAL A 165 8.60 -21.05 -5.92
N VAL A 166 7.44 -20.93 -5.30
CA VAL A 166 6.70 -22.08 -4.74
C VAL A 166 6.20 -22.99 -5.85
N ALA A 167 5.65 -22.46 -6.95
CA ALA A 167 5.23 -23.24 -8.11
C ALA A 167 6.42 -23.96 -8.77
N ASN A 168 7.58 -23.31 -8.90
CA ASN A 168 8.80 -23.91 -9.43
C ASN A 168 9.35 -25.00 -8.50
N LYS A 169 9.30 -24.79 -7.17
CA LYS A 169 9.64 -25.83 -6.18
C LYS A 169 8.68 -27.02 -6.27
N LEU A 170 7.37 -26.79 -6.37
CA LEU A 170 6.37 -27.85 -6.54
C LEU A 170 6.59 -28.64 -7.84
N LYS A 171 6.85 -27.95 -8.95
CA LYS A 171 7.17 -28.55 -10.24
C LYS A 171 8.46 -29.37 -10.19
N SER A 172 9.48 -28.89 -9.47
CA SER A 172 10.72 -29.66 -9.27
C SER A 172 10.53 -30.90 -8.38
N ALA A 173 9.66 -30.83 -7.37
CA ALA A 173 9.35 -31.97 -6.51
C ALA A 173 8.57 -33.07 -7.26
N ILE A 174 7.66 -32.67 -8.15
CA ILE A 174 6.92 -33.57 -9.04
C ILE A 174 7.83 -34.11 -10.16
N GLY A 175 8.76 -33.30 -10.67
CA GLY A 175 9.72 -33.71 -11.71
C GLY A 175 10.87 -34.59 -11.19
N GLN A 176 11.19 -34.55 -9.90
CA GLN A 176 12.16 -35.45 -9.25
C GLN A 176 11.51 -36.68 -8.64
N ALA A 177 10.20 -36.66 -8.39
CA ALA A 177 9.43 -37.88 -8.16
C ALA A 177 9.24 -38.58 -9.51
N VAL A 178 10.23 -39.40 -9.90
CA VAL A 178 9.99 -40.46 -10.89
C VAL A 178 8.69 -41.14 -10.48
N PRO A 179 7.62 -41.12 -11.31
CA PRO A 179 6.35 -41.61 -10.87
C PRO A 179 6.48 -43.13 -10.72
N SER A 180 6.53 -43.61 -9.47
CA SER A 180 6.52 -45.04 -9.15
C SER A 180 5.19 -45.72 -9.51
N TRP A 181 4.28 -45.03 -10.21
CA TRP A 181 3.10 -45.67 -10.82
C TRP A 181 3.45 -46.72 -11.89
N PHE A 182 4.72 -46.81 -12.32
CA PHE A 182 5.23 -47.90 -13.16
C PHE A 182 5.53 -49.21 -12.40
N LEU A 183 5.48 -49.23 -11.06
CA LEU A 183 5.66 -50.44 -10.26
C LEU A 183 4.57 -50.47 -9.18
N GLY A 184 3.53 -51.25 -9.47
CA GLY A 184 2.26 -51.20 -8.77
C GLY A 184 2.29 -51.50 -7.27
N GLY A 185 1.20 -51.09 -6.60
CA GLY A 185 0.84 -51.58 -5.28
C GLY A 185 0.28 -50.53 -4.32
N LYS A 186 -1.06 -50.52 -4.24
CA LYS A 186 -1.91 -50.25 -3.06
C LYS A 186 -1.79 -48.92 -2.26
N LYS A 187 -2.96 -48.25 -2.22
CA LYS A 187 -3.56 -47.40 -1.16
C LYS A 187 -2.77 -46.17 -0.67
N PHE A 188 -3.26 -44.98 -1.02
CA PHE A 188 -2.94 -43.72 -0.34
C PHE A 188 -4.15 -43.17 0.41
N PRO A 189 -4.07 -43.03 1.74
CA PRO A 189 -4.80 -42.01 2.48
C PRO A 189 -3.79 -41.07 3.14
N ARG A 190 -3.44 -39.93 2.51
CA ARG A 190 -2.72 -38.82 3.19
C ARG A 190 -2.49 -37.52 2.40
N LEU A 191 -3.29 -37.19 1.38
CA LEU A 191 -3.15 -35.89 0.70
C LEU A 191 -3.88 -34.74 1.41
N VAL A 192 -4.80 -35.02 2.33
CA VAL A 192 -5.64 -34.00 2.99
C VAL A 192 -4.87 -33.24 4.08
N PHE A 193 -3.81 -33.82 4.66
CA PHE A 193 -3.11 -33.21 5.80
C PHE A 193 -2.18 -32.05 5.44
N VAL A 194 -1.64 -32.01 4.21
CA VAL A 194 -0.69 -30.94 3.80
C VAL A 194 -1.41 -29.62 3.47
N LEU A 195 -2.66 -29.68 3.03
CA LEU A 195 -3.43 -28.50 2.65
C LEU A 195 -3.87 -27.67 3.88
N VAL A 196 -4.04 -28.29 5.05
CA VAL A 196 -4.48 -27.61 6.27
C VAL A 196 -3.32 -26.90 6.98
N GLU A 197 -2.11 -27.44 6.93
CA GLU A 197 -0.96 -26.86 7.64
C GLU A 197 -0.45 -25.57 6.96
N VAL A 198 -0.53 -25.47 5.64
CA VAL A 198 -0.10 -24.27 4.90
C VAL A 198 -1.03 -23.08 5.14
N PHE A 199 -2.33 -23.30 5.37
CA PHE A 199 -3.26 -22.21 5.67
C PHE A 199 -3.08 -21.63 7.07
N ASN A 200 -2.65 -22.42 8.05
CA ASN A 200 -2.48 -21.95 9.43
C ASN A 200 -1.21 -21.13 9.66
N VAL A 201 -0.18 -21.28 8.83
CA VAL A 201 1.06 -20.49 8.93
C VAL A 201 0.87 -19.04 8.42
N PHE A 202 -0.19 -18.76 7.66
CA PHE A 202 -0.46 -17.41 7.12
C PHE A 202 -1.41 -16.56 7.98
N SER A 203 -1.83 -17.04 9.16
CA SER A 203 -2.69 -16.29 10.09
C SER A 203 -1.95 -15.71 11.30
N GLU A 204 -0.61 -15.78 11.35
CA GLU A 204 0.20 -15.09 12.36
C GLU A 204 1.41 -14.40 11.70
N ASN A 205 1.20 -13.15 11.28
CA ASN A 205 2.10 -11.99 11.39
C ASN A 205 1.63 -10.85 10.49
#